data_AF-A0A9E5YF60-F1
#
_entry.id   AF-A0A9E5YF60-F1
#
_cell.length_a   1.000
_cell.length_b   1.000
_cell.length_c   1.000
_cell.angle_alpha   90.00
_cell.angle_beta   90.00
_cell.angle_gamma   90.00
#
_symmetry.space_group_name_H-M   'P 1'
#
loop_
_entity.id
_entity.type
_entity.pdbx_description
1 polymer ?
#
loop_
_entity_poly.entity_id
_entity_poly.type
_entity_poly.pdbx_seq_one_letter_code
_entity_poly.pdbx_strand_id
1 'polypeptide(L)'
;MEITEVRISLRDGGNRKLKAYATITFDDAFVVRNVKVIEGNKGLFVAMPSRKLRESCPKCNYKNAVRSKFCNQCGSSLPQIERKPQVESSGPQQSDHRDIAHPITLECREYIQKKVLESYEGERKNPSSAPPAGGHKTTAAATAPTPVAAATAPTPIAAAPKVEEHTEEHSIEDDVTEGGDIEL
;
A
#
# COMPACT_ATOMS: atom_id res chain seq x y z
N MET A 1 9.29 -22.43 -3.29
CA MET A 1 9.35 -21.23 -2.44
C MET A 1 9.42 -21.69 -1.01
N GLU A 2 10.57 -21.47 -0.39
CA GLU A 2 10.90 -21.89 0.96
C GLU A 2 11.09 -20.65 1.84
N ILE A 3 10.76 -20.79 3.13
CA ILE A 3 11.02 -19.74 4.12
C ILE A 3 12.41 -19.94 4.67
N THR A 4 13.34 -19.07 4.31
CA THR A 4 14.75 -19.16 4.69
C THR A 4 15.03 -18.54 6.06
N GLU A 5 14.31 -17.47 6.42
CA GLU A 5 14.48 -16.78 7.70
C GLU A 5 13.13 -16.30 8.25
N VAL A 6 12.96 -16.41 9.58
CA VAL A 6 11.83 -15.81 10.30
C VAL A 6 12.36 -15.03 11.49
N ARG A 7 12.10 -13.73 11.51
CA ARG A 7 12.42 -12.85 12.65
C ARG A 7 11.16 -12.52 13.42
N ILE A 8 11.17 -12.80 14.72
CA ILE A 8 10.05 -12.52 15.61
C ILE A 8 10.38 -11.29 16.48
N SER A 9 9.42 -10.37 16.56
CA SER A 9 9.44 -9.26 17.50
C SER A 9 8.26 -9.46 18.45
N LEU A 10 8.55 -9.99 19.63
CA LEU A 10 7.57 -10.19 20.70
C LEU A 10 7.00 -8.84 21.12
N ARG A 11 5.72 -8.84 21.47
CA ARG A 11 5.03 -7.65 21.96
C ARG A 11 4.47 -7.92 23.34
N ASP A 12 5.12 -7.35 24.35
CA ASP A 12 4.67 -7.40 25.73
C ASP A 12 3.59 -6.34 25.96
N GLY A 13 2.35 -6.71 25.67
CA GLY A 13 1.17 -5.90 25.97
C GLY A 13 0.08 -6.79 26.54
N GLY A 14 -0.14 -6.71 27.86
CA GLY A 14 -1.14 -7.51 28.58
C GLY A 14 -2.50 -7.51 27.87
N ASN A 15 -3.07 -8.72 27.70
CA ASN A 15 -4.39 -9.00 27.11
C ASN A 15 -4.68 -8.43 25.70
N ARG A 16 -3.65 -8.01 24.94
CA ARG A 16 -3.86 -7.62 23.55
C ARG A 16 -3.89 -8.86 22.65
N LYS A 17 -4.81 -8.86 21.68
CA LYS A 17 -4.93 -9.94 20.68
C LYS A 17 -3.63 -10.15 19.89
N LEU A 18 -2.84 -9.10 19.69
CA LEU A 18 -1.55 -9.16 18.99
C LEU A 18 -0.43 -9.57 19.95
N LYS A 19 0.22 -10.70 19.68
CA LYS A 19 1.31 -11.25 20.50
C LYS A 19 2.70 -10.93 19.97
N ALA A 20 2.86 -10.94 18.64
CA ALA A 20 4.14 -10.62 18.01
C ALA A 20 3.96 -10.09 16.59
N TYR A 21 4.97 -9.39 16.11
CA TYR A 21 5.18 -9.16 14.69
C TYR A 21 6.24 -10.14 14.16
N ALA A 22 6.05 -10.62 12.95
CA ALA A 22 6.98 -11.48 12.25
C ALA A 22 7.43 -10.80 10.94
N THR A 23 8.69 -11.01 10.60
CA THR A 23 9.26 -10.72 9.28
C THR A 23 9.74 -12.03 8.69
N ILE A 24 9.27 -12.36 7.49
CA ILE A 24 9.52 -13.63 6.81
C ILE A 24 10.38 -13.33 5.57
N THR A 25 11.45 -14.09 5.38
CA THR A 25 12.26 -14.08 4.17
C THR A 25 11.98 -15.36 3.38
N PHE A 26 11.63 -15.21 2.10
CA PHE A 26 11.43 -16.29 1.14
C PHE A 26 12.62 -16.38 0.21
N ASP A 27 13.16 -17.59 0.03
CA ASP A 27 14.25 -17.93 -0.90
C ASP A 27 15.45 -16.96 -0.84
N ASP A 28 15.75 -16.36 0.33
CA ASP A 28 16.75 -15.29 0.53
C ASP A 28 16.65 -14.07 -0.40
N ALA A 29 15.54 -13.95 -1.13
CA ALA A 29 15.35 -12.96 -2.19
C ALA A 29 14.19 -12.00 -1.90
N PHE A 30 13.23 -12.40 -1.07
CA PHE A 30 12.01 -11.63 -0.85
C PHE A 30 11.60 -11.56 0.62
N VAL A 31 11.42 -10.34 1.15
CA VAL A 31 11.07 -10.13 2.56
C VAL A 31 9.65 -9.57 2.72
N VAL A 32 8.82 -10.26 3.49
CA VAL A 32 7.49 -9.82 3.90
C VAL A 32 7.53 -9.37 5.35
N ARG A 33 7.31 -8.07 5.57
CA ARG A 33 7.25 -7.44 6.89
C ARG A 33 5.82 -7.31 7.40
N ASN A 34 5.69 -7.07 8.70
CA ASN A 34 4.41 -6.80 9.38
C ASN A 34 3.41 -7.96 9.31
N VAL A 35 3.91 -9.19 9.22
CA VAL A 35 3.11 -10.38 9.52
C VAL A 35 2.79 -10.36 11.02
N LYS A 36 1.58 -10.74 11.42
CA LYS A 36 1.12 -10.61 12.82
C LYS A 36 0.81 -11.98 13.39
N VAL A 37 1.31 -12.28 14.59
CA VAL A 37 0.88 -13.43 15.39
C VAL A 37 -0.21 -12.96 16.33
N ILE A 38 -1.41 -13.49 16.17
CA ILE A 38 -2.61 -13.06 16.88
C ILE A 38 -3.20 -14.24 17.66
N GLU A 39 -3.63 -13.98 18.89
CA GLU A 39 -4.42 -14.90 19.69
C GLU A 39 -5.91 -14.74 19.33
N GLY A 40 -6.49 -15.77 18.73
CA GLY A 40 -7.92 -15.87 18.45
C GLY A 40 -8.61 -16.90 19.34
N ASN A 41 -9.91 -17.09 19.13
CA ASN A 41 -10.72 -18.01 19.94
C ASN A 41 -10.30 -19.49 19.78
N LYS A 42 -9.73 -19.84 18.62
CA LYS A 42 -9.24 -21.20 18.29
C LYS A 42 -7.73 -21.36 18.51
N GLY A 43 -7.10 -20.41 19.22
CA GLY A 43 -5.65 -20.39 19.47
C GLY A 43 -4.90 -19.35 18.64
N LEU A 44 -3.58 -19.49 18.62
CA LEU A 44 -2.66 -18.60 17.91
C LEU A 44 -2.75 -18.83 16.39
N PHE A 45 -2.81 -17.75 15.63
CA PHE A 45 -2.81 -17.79 14.17
C PHE A 45 -2.00 -16.64 13.57
N VAL A 46 -1.63 -16.80 12.32
CA VAL A 46 -0.88 -15.81 11.56
C VAL A 46 -1.83 -14.97 10.71
N ALA A 47 -1.75 -13.65 10.85
CA ALA A 47 -2.45 -12.70 10.00
C ALA A 47 -1.45 -11.99 9.07
N MET A 48 -1.82 -11.93 7.81
CA MET A 48 -1.01 -11.31 6.76
C MET A 48 -0.91 -9.79 6.92
N PRO A 49 0.12 -9.15 6.33
CA PRO A 49 0.26 -7.70 6.39
C PRO A 49 -0.90 -7.02 5.68
N SER A 50 -1.63 -6.19 6.42
CA SER A 50 -2.83 -5.50 5.92
C SER A 50 -2.65 -3.99 5.90
N ARG A 51 -3.23 -3.32 4.89
CA ARG A 51 -3.23 -1.87 4.74
C ARG A 51 -4.64 -1.36 4.46
N LYS A 52 -4.98 -0.22 5.06
CA LYS A 52 -6.24 0.48 4.76
C LYS A 52 -6.24 0.96 3.31
N LEU A 53 -7.23 0.50 2.56
CA LEU A 53 -7.47 0.90 1.18
C LEU A 53 -7.85 2.39 1.13
N ARG A 54 -7.42 3.06 0.07
CA ARG A 54 -7.79 4.43 -0.25
C ARG A 54 -8.13 4.49 -1.73
N GLU A 55 -9.18 5.24 -2.06
CA GLU A 55 -9.64 5.42 -3.44
C GLU A 55 -9.19 6.80 -3.93
N SER A 56 -8.60 6.84 -5.12
CA SER A 56 -8.15 8.09 -5.74
C SER A 56 -9.34 8.83 -6.35
N CYS A 57 -9.43 10.14 -6.10
CA CYS A 57 -10.41 10.99 -6.74
C CYS A 57 -10.15 11.09 -8.26
N PRO A 58 -11.16 10.90 -9.13
CA PRO A 58 -10.97 11.02 -10.57
C PRO A 58 -10.66 12.45 -11.04
N LYS A 59 -11.01 13.47 -10.25
CA LYS A 59 -10.77 14.89 -10.60
C LYS A 59 -9.38 15.38 -10.18
N CYS A 60 -8.92 15.05 -8.98
CA CYS A 60 -7.68 15.61 -8.42
C CYS A 60 -6.68 14.56 -7.90
N ASN A 61 -6.95 13.26 -8.09
CA ASN A 61 -6.13 12.13 -7.62
C ASN A 61 -5.86 12.05 -6.11
N TYR A 62 -6.55 12.85 -5.29
CA TYR A 62 -6.43 12.76 -3.84
C TYR A 62 -6.92 11.40 -3.31
N LYS A 63 -6.18 10.81 -2.37
CA LYS A 63 -6.43 9.48 -1.81
C LYS A 63 -7.43 9.55 -0.65
N ASN A 64 -8.71 9.40 -0.97
CA ASN A 64 -9.80 9.42 -0.01
C ASN A 64 -9.96 8.06 0.69
N ALA A 65 -10.65 8.05 1.83
CA ALA A 65 -11.07 6.79 2.42
C ALA A 65 -12.08 6.09 1.48
N VAL A 66 -12.04 4.76 1.45
CA VAL A 66 -13.05 3.97 0.74
C VAL A 66 -14.43 4.39 1.25
N ARG A 67 -15.40 4.59 0.34
CA ARG A 67 -16.78 5.02 0.63
C ARG A 67 -16.98 6.49 1.00
N SER A 68 -15.96 7.36 0.90
CA SER A 68 -16.20 8.81 0.96
C SER A 68 -17.16 9.21 -0.17
N LYS A 69 -18.21 9.99 0.15
CA LYS A 69 -19.17 10.51 -0.85
C LYS A 69 -18.55 11.59 -1.73
N PHE A 70 -17.70 12.42 -1.13
CA PHE A 70 -17.03 13.55 -1.76
C PHE A 70 -15.53 13.46 -1.52
N CYS A 71 -14.75 14.04 -2.43
CA CYS A 71 -13.33 14.16 -2.25
C CYS A 71 -13.01 15.17 -1.13
N ASN A 72 -12.16 14.77 -0.18
CA ASN A 72 -11.72 15.61 0.93
C ASN A 72 -10.80 16.78 0.51
N GLN A 73 -10.37 16.85 -0.76
CA GLN A 73 -9.51 17.91 -1.27
C GLN A 73 -10.26 18.88 -2.20
N CYS A 74 -10.99 18.37 -3.19
CA CYS A 74 -11.63 19.20 -4.22
C CYS A 74 -13.16 19.19 -4.16
N GLY A 75 -13.77 18.46 -3.23
CA GLY A 75 -15.22 18.40 -3.06
C GLY A 75 -16.00 17.63 -4.14
N SER A 76 -15.35 17.14 -5.20
CA SER A 76 -16.05 16.41 -6.26
C SER A 76 -16.66 15.11 -5.72
N SER A 77 -17.85 14.75 -6.21
CA SER A 77 -18.48 13.47 -5.93
C SER A 77 -17.57 12.31 -6.35
N LEU A 78 -17.36 11.35 -5.45
CA LEU A 78 -16.59 10.14 -5.73
C LEU A 78 -17.54 9.03 -6.20
N PRO A 79 -17.12 8.17 -7.14
CA PRO A 79 -17.96 7.09 -7.65
C PRO A 79 -18.40 6.19 -6.50
N GLN A 80 -19.71 6.15 -6.24
CA GLN A 80 -20.27 5.22 -5.27
C GLN A 80 -20.30 3.83 -5.93
N ILE A 81 -19.22 3.06 -5.77
CA ILE A 81 -19.26 1.65 -6.17
C ILE A 81 -20.23 0.97 -5.21
N GLU A 82 -21.48 0.78 -5.65
CA GLU A 82 -22.50 -0.01 -4.97
C GLU A 82 -22.04 -1.47 -4.93
N ARG A 83 -21.26 -1.82 -3.91
CA ARG A 83 -20.95 -3.22 -3.66
C ARG A 83 -22.24 -3.85 -3.14
N LYS A 84 -22.87 -4.67 -3.98
CA LYS A 84 -24.00 -5.53 -3.61
C LYS A 84 -23.73 -6.14 -2.22
N PRO A 85 -24.68 -6.05 -1.27
CA PRO A 85 -24.54 -6.69 0.02
C PRO A 85 -24.61 -8.21 -0.20
N GLN A 86 -23.47 -8.85 -0.40
CA GLN A 86 -23.41 -10.30 -0.47
C GLN A 86 -23.04 -10.85 0.92
N VAL A 87 -24.09 -11.45 1.50
CA VAL A 87 -24.12 -12.39 2.61
C VAL A 87 -23.99 -11.79 4.02
N GLU A 88 -25.10 -11.86 4.72
CA GLU A 88 -25.30 -11.55 6.12
C GLU A 88 -24.39 -12.44 6.98
N SER A 89 -23.32 -11.85 7.52
CA SER A 89 -22.57 -12.43 8.63
C SER A 89 -22.26 -11.29 9.59
N SER A 90 -23.23 -11.07 10.48
CA SER A 90 -23.12 -10.42 11.80
C SER A 90 -21.83 -9.65 12.11
N GLY A 91 -21.81 -8.36 11.78
CA GLY A 91 -20.91 -7.36 12.36
C GLY A 91 -20.86 -6.05 11.56
N PRO A 92 -20.95 -4.87 12.20
CA PRO A 92 -20.75 -3.59 11.52
C PRO A 92 -19.25 -3.42 11.19
N GLN A 93 -18.93 -2.83 10.04
CA GLN A 93 -17.57 -2.61 9.50
C GLN A 93 -16.84 -3.87 9.01
N GLN A 94 -17.21 -4.35 7.82
CA GLN A 94 -16.22 -4.96 6.93
C GLN A 94 -15.10 -3.94 6.72
N SER A 95 -13.97 -4.19 7.38
CA SER A 95 -12.83 -3.29 7.50
C SER A 95 -12.32 -2.90 6.12
N ASP A 96 -12.08 -1.60 5.89
CA ASP A 96 -11.50 -1.08 4.65
C ASP A 96 -10.04 -1.55 4.41
N HIS A 97 -9.59 -2.60 5.09
CA HIS A 97 -8.24 -3.13 5.02
C HIS A 97 -8.21 -4.27 4.03
N ARG A 98 -7.16 -4.30 3.22
CA ARG A 98 -6.83 -5.44 2.35
C ARG A 98 -5.42 -5.90 2.66
N ASP A 99 -5.20 -7.19 2.52
CA ASP A 99 -3.89 -7.79 2.69
C ASP A 99 -3.01 -7.45 1.49
N ILE A 100 -1.78 -7.03 1.76
CA ILE A 100 -0.77 -6.70 0.75
C ILE A 100 -0.19 -8.00 0.17
N ALA A 101 -0.01 -9.01 1.02
CA ALA A 101 0.46 -10.33 0.63
C ALA A 101 -0.52 -11.36 1.18
N HIS A 102 -0.90 -12.35 0.37
CA HIS A 102 -1.72 -13.46 0.82
C HIS A 102 -1.28 -14.74 0.10
N PRO A 103 -1.24 -15.89 0.81
CA PRO A 103 -0.99 -17.17 0.15
C PRO A 103 -2.17 -17.51 -0.75
N ILE A 104 -1.88 -18.02 -1.94
CA ILE A 104 -2.90 -18.44 -2.92
C ILE A 104 -3.42 -19.83 -2.56
N THR A 105 -2.53 -20.74 -2.18
CA THR A 105 -2.87 -22.13 -1.86
C THR A 105 -2.99 -22.36 -0.36
N LEU A 106 -3.81 -23.35 0.01
CA LEU A 106 -3.97 -23.77 1.40
C LEU A 106 -2.65 -24.33 1.97
N GLU A 107 -1.92 -25.12 1.20
CA GLU A 107 -0.64 -25.70 1.61
C GLU A 107 0.38 -24.62 2.01
N CYS A 108 0.48 -23.55 1.21
CA CYS A 108 1.36 -22.42 1.51
C CYS A 108 0.92 -21.69 2.79
N ARG A 109 -0.39 -21.53 3.00
CA ARG A 109 -0.96 -20.93 4.22
C ARG A 109 -0.57 -21.72 5.46
N GLU A 110 -0.74 -23.04 5.41
CA GLU A 110 -0.39 -23.94 6.52
C GLU A 110 1.11 -23.96 6.77
N TYR A 111 1.91 -23.98 5.70
CA TYR A 111 3.37 -23.92 5.78
C TYR A 111 3.86 -22.64 6.46
N ILE A 112 3.36 -21.46 6.03
CA ILE A 112 3.70 -20.19 6.67
C ILE A 112 3.25 -20.16 8.13
N GLN A 113 2.02 -20.61 8.41
CA GLN A 113 1.49 -20.63 9.75
C GLN A 113 2.33 -21.49 10.69
N LYS A 114 2.68 -22.70 10.27
CA LYS A 114 3.52 -23.61 11.04
C LYS A 114 4.89 -23.01 11.31
N LYS A 115 5.56 -22.48 10.27
CA LYS A 115 6.93 -21.98 10.41
C LYS A 115 7.04 -20.76 11.32
N VAL A 116 6.09 -19.83 11.20
CA VAL A 116 6.07 -18.62 12.02
C VAL A 116 5.72 -18.93 13.48
N LEU A 117 4.75 -19.83 13.73
CA LEU A 117 4.37 -20.21 15.09
C LEU A 117 5.50 -20.96 15.80
N GLU A 118 6.20 -21.85 15.10
CA GLU A 118 7.40 -22.53 15.62
C GLU A 118 8.47 -21.52 16.08
N SER A 119 8.83 -20.55 15.23
CA SER A 119 9.79 -19.50 15.59
C SER A 119 9.29 -18.62 16.74
N TYR A 120 7.99 -18.31 16.80
CA TYR A 120 7.41 -17.53 17.89
C TYR A 120 7.49 -18.25 19.24
N GLU A 121 7.20 -19.55 19.28
CA GLU A 121 7.32 -20.34 20.51
C GLU A 121 8.76 -20.47 20.99
N GLY A 122 9.71 -20.58 20.07
CA GLY A 122 11.15 -20.55 20.38
C GLY A 122 11.57 -19.25 21.04
N GLU A 123 11.19 -18.12 20.45
CA GLU A 123 11.52 -16.78 20.96
C GLU A 123 10.82 -16.50 22.31
N ARG A 124 9.59 -16.99 22.47
CA ARG A 124 8.83 -16.83 23.72
C ARG A 124 9.50 -17.56 24.89
N LYS A 125 10.16 -18.70 24.64
CA LYS A 125 10.92 -19.43 25.65
C LYS A 125 12.27 -18.76 25.96
N ASN A 126 12.88 -18.12 24.95
CA ASN A 126 14.17 -17.44 25.06
C ASN A 126 14.07 -15.97 24.62
N PRO A 127 13.57 -15.05 25.46
CA PRO A 127 13.37 -13.65 25.10
C PRO A 127 14.67 -12.84 24.88
N SER A 128 15.84 -13.49 24.85
CA SER A 128 17.17 -12.87 24.90
C SER A 128 17.76 -12.55 23.52
N SER A 129 17.25 -13.13 22.42
CA SER A 129 17.71 -12.81 21.06
C SER A 129 17.04 -11.55 20.53
N ALA A 130 17.34 -10.41 21.16
CA ALA A 130 17.03 -9.11 20.59
C ALA A 130 17.54 -9.05 19.13
N PRO A 131 16.71 -8.59 18.16
CA PRO A 131 17.14 -8.53 16.78
C PRO A 131 18.35 -7.59 16.66
N PRO A 132 19.40 -7.95 15.90
CA PRO A 132 20.43 -6.97 15.58
C PRO A 132 19.75 -5.80 14.88
N ALA A 133 19.94 -4.60 15.42
CA ALA A 133 19.63 -3.37 14.72
C ALA A 133 20.17 -3.51 13.29
N GLY A 134 19.28 -3.36 12.30
CA GLY A 134 19.60 -3.55 10.90
C GLY A 134 20.66 -2.56 10.42
N GLY A 135 21.93 -2.86 10.68
CA GLY A 135 23.06 -2.33 9.97
C GLY A 135 23.12 -3.07 8.64
N HIS A 136 22.75 -2.38 7.57
CA HIS A 136 23.24 -2.77 6.24
C HIS A 136 24.77 -2.81 6.34
N LYS A 137 25.36 -4.01 6.29
CA LYS A 137 26.79 -4.14 5.96
C LYS A 137 26.94 -3.70 4.51
N THR A 138 27.15 -2.41 4.29
CA THR A 138 27.83 -1.93 3.09
C THR A 138 29.26 -2.44 3.20
N THR A 139 29.59 -3.46 2.42
CA THR A 139 30.98 -3.80 2.15
C THR A 139 31.66 -2.57 1.55
N ALA A 140 32.56 -1.99 2.32
CA ALA A 140 33.46 -0.94 1.88
C ALA A 140 34.32 -1.47 0.73
N ALA A 141 34.11 -0.94 -0.47
CA ALA A 141 35.14 -0.87 -1.49
C ALA A 141 35.51 0.61 -1.61
N ALA A 142 36.74 0.90 -1.21
CA ALA A 142 37.36 2.21 -1.22
C ALA A 142 37.49 2.74 -2.66
N THR A 143 37.14 4.01 -2.89
CA THR A 143 37.91 4.93 -3.75
C THR A 143 37.63 6.37 -3.27
N ALA A 144 38.71 7.15 -3.24
CA ALA A 144 38.93 8.40 -2.53
C ALA A 144 38.12 9.63 -3.02
N PRO A 145 38.02 10.71 -2.20
CA PRO A 145 37.32 11.94 -2.54
C PRO A 145 38.20 12.93 -3.34
N THR A 146 37.59 13.59 -4.32
CA THR A 146 38.17 14.74 -5.05
C THR A 146 37.58 16.05 -4.51
N PRO A 147 38.37 17.11 -4.28
CA PRO A 147 37.92 18.33 -3.62
C PRO A 147 37.36 19.42 -4.55
N VAL A 148 36.30 20.06 -4.06
CA VAL A 148 35.85 21.47 -4.09
C VAL A 148 36.51 22.46 -5.08
N ALA A 149 35.66 23.10 -5.91
CA ALA A 149 35.77 24.49 -6.38
C ALA A 149 34.33 24.99 -6.66
N ALA A 150 33.71 25.89 -5.88
CA ALA A 150 33.88 27.35 -5.78
C ALA A 150 33.20 28.16 -6.92
N ALA A 151 32.43 29.19 -6.50
CA ALA A 151 31.80 30.29 -7.26
C ALA A 151 30.43 29.93 -7.92
N THR A 152 29.33 30.70 -7.83
CA THR A 152 29.13 32.16 -7.63
C THR A 152 27.71 32.46 -7.10
N ALA A 153 27.56 33.63 -6.46
CA ALA A 153 26.39 34.21 -5.78
C ALA A 153 25.13 34.46 -6.65
N PRO A 154 23.95 34.71 -6.03
CA PRO A 154 22.68 34.96 -6.71
C PRO A 154 22.48 36.44 -7.08
N THR A 155 21.81 36.72 -8.20
CA THR A 155 21.32 38.07 -8.56
C THR A 155 19.84 38.01 -8.94
N PRO A 156 18.98 38.95 -8.48
CA PRO A 156 17.56 38.99 -8.80
C PRO A 156 17.26 40.02 -9.90
N ILE A 157 16.42 39.66 -10.88
CA ILE A 157 15.77 40.57 -11.85
C ILE A 157 14.41 39.90 -12.18
N ALA A 158 13.29 40.33 -11.62
CA ALA A 158 12.41 41.44 -12.03
C ALA A 158 11.63 41.22 -13.34
N ALA A 159 10.34 41.56 -13.23
CA ALA A 159 9.37 41.93 -14.28
C ALA A 159 8.62 40.82 -15.05
N ALA A 160 7.29 40.82 -14.82
CA ALA A 160 6.26 40.23 -15.65
C ALA A 160 6.21 40.86 -17.06
N PRO A 161 5.54 40.18 -18.00
CA PRO A 161 4.40 40.83 -18.65
C PRO A 161 3.14 39.95 -18.70
N LYS A 162 1.99 40.65 -18.70
CA LYS A 162 0.66 40.19 -19.13
C LYS A 162 0.65 39.94 -20.65
N VAL A 163 -0.53 39.55 -21.16
CA VAL A 163 -0.97 39.52 -22.58
C VAL A 163 -0.80 38.10 -23.17
N GLU A 164 -1.79 37.41 -23.75
CA GLU A 164 -3.19 37.67 -24.10
C GLU A 164 -3.93 36.33 -24.26
N GLU A 165 -5.23 36.42 -24.14
CA GLU A 165 -6.23 35.39 -24.43
C GLU A 165 -6.29 35.16 -25.95
N HIS A 166 -6.27 33.89 -26.38
CA HIS A 166 -6.71 33.52 -27.73
C HIS A 166 -7.64 32.31 -27.63
N THR A 167 -8.93 32.63 -27.73
CA THR A 167 -10.01 31.74 -28.14
C THR A 167 -9.80 31.37 -29.60
N GLU A 168 -9.59 30.08 -29.88
CA GLU A 168 -9.86 29.53 -31.21
C GLU A 168 -11.11 28.66 -31.11
N GLU A 169 -12.19 29.23 -31.65
CA GLU A 169 -13.44 28.58 -31.96
C GLU A 169 -13.20 27.67 -33.16
N HIS A 170 -13.44 26.36 -33.01
CA HIS A 170 -13.50 25.46 -34.15
C HIS A 170 -14.97 25.25 -34.52
N SER A 171 -15.43 26.11 -35.44
CA SER A 171 -16.64 25.92 -36.22
C SER A 171 -16.47 24.68 -37.10
N ILE A 172 -17.25 23.63 -36.85
CA ILE A 172 -17.50 22.58 -37.82
C ILE A 172 -18.81 22.96 -38.50
N GLU A 173 -18.70 23.40 -39.73
CA GLU A 173 -19.82 23.76 -40.59
C GLU A 173 -20.59 22.50 -41.01
N ASP A 174 -21.91 22.63 -40.94
CA ASP A 174 -22.92 21.77 -41.53
C ASP A 174 -22.72 21.64 -43.05
N ASP A 175 -22.61 20.40 -43.55
CA ASP A 175 -22.91 20.08 -44.96
C ASP A 175 -24.32 19.48 -45.04
N VAL A 176 -25.23 20.32 -45.53
CA VAL A 176 -26.61 20.04 -45.90
C VAL A 176 -26.61 19.51 -47.33
N THR A 177 -27.33 18.42 -47.61
CA THR A 177 -28.36 18.32 -48.69
C THR A 177 -28.93 16.89 -48.76
N GLU A 178 -30.21 16.73 -48.46
CA GLU A 178 -31.29 16.37 -49.41
C GLU A 178 -31.13 14.96 -49.98
N GLY A 179 -32.02 14.01 -49.72
CA GLY A 179 -33.46 14.05 -49.98
C GLY A 179 -33.78 12.84 -50.86
N GLY A 180 -34.79 12.06 -50.50
CA GLY A 180 -35.13 10.84 -51.24
C GLY A 180 -36.07 9.92 -50.48
N ASP A 181 -37.30 10.39 -50.25
CA ASP A 181 -38.50 9.55 -50.23
C ASP A 181 -38.48 8.60 -51.44
N ILE A 182 -38.84 7.32 -51.32
CA ILE A 182 -40.00 6.67 -52.00
C ILE A 182 -40.26 5.26 -51.41
N GLU A 183 -41.54 4.92 -51.32
CA GLU A 183 -42.21 3.67 -50.92
C GLU A 183 -41.70 2.35 -51.54
N LEU A 184 -41.74 1.26 -50.76
CA LEU A 184 -42.67 0.12 -50.90
C LEU A 184 -42.39 -0.97 -49.85
#